data_AF-N8ZJ99-F1
#
_entry.id   AF-N8ZJ99-F1
#
_cell.length_a   1.000
_cell.length_b   1.000
_cell.length_c   1.000
_cell.angle_alpha   90.00
_cell.angle_beta   90.00
_cell.angle_gamma   90.00
#
_symmetry.space_group_name_H-M   'P 1'
#
loop_
_entity.id
_entity.type
_entity.pdbx_description
1 polymer ?
#
loop_
_entity_poly.entity_id
_entity_poly.type
_entity_poly.pdbx_seq_one_letter_code
_entity_poly.pdbx_strand_id
1 'polypeptide(L)'
;MIFLILAVILVIILTIGLFHYDQARWRKYKIYREMYFHKNPYFVSCNQTFAVSLIVPRYNYDRLMNTLMLTDTDLNYQTEALLQKVGEQSRDVAVKVQNVTLGLLEKNYATKLCESLKNTDFDTGRPIEVLILLNVTNRTDISSRCSACLDLPISPEVTQSILSDQSRSDAEKKYRAKIKPVIADDPDFEK
;
A
#
# COMPACT_ATOMS: atom_id res chain seq x y z
N MET A 1 -50.73 -26.07 19.40
CA MET A 1 -50.37 -24.83 18.67
C MET A 1 -49.41 -23.94 19.43
N ILE A 2 -49.68 -23.57 20.69
CA ILE A 2 -48.82 -22.69 21.49
C ILE A 2 -47.37 -23.21 21.63
N PHE A 3 -47.16 -24.50 21.92
CA PHE A 3 -45.82 -25.10 21.99
C PHE A 3 -45.03 -25.00 20.68
N LEU A 4 -45.73 -25.07 19.54
CA LEU A 4 -45.11 -25.01 18.22
C LEU A 4 -44.66 -23.56 17.92
N ILE A 5 -45.49 -22.59 18.29
CA ILE A 5 -45.15 -21.16 18.22
C ILE A 5 -43.93 -20.85 19.11
N LEU A 6 -43.92 -21.38 20.34
CA LEU A 6 -42.83 -21.17 21.30
C LEU A 6 -41.51 -21.80 20.82
N ALA A 7 -41.57 -22.99 20.22
CA ALA A 7 -40.41 -23.64 19.61
C ALA A 7 -39.85 -22.83 18.43
N VAL A 8 -40.72 -22.28 17.57
CA VAL A 8 -40.30 -21.42 16.45
C VAL A 8 -39.62 -20.14 16.96
N ILE A 9 -40.18 -19.49 17.98
CA ILE A 9 -39.59 -18.31 18.61
C ILE A 9 -38.21 -18.63 19.19
N LEU A 10 -38.05 -19.77 19.88
CA LEU A 10 -36.76 -20.20 20.42
C LEU A 10 -35.71 -20.37 19.32
N VAL A 11 -36.07 -20.99 18.19
CA VAL A 11 -35.17 -21.16 17.05
C VAL A 11 -34.76 -19.80 16.46
N ILE A 12 -35.69 -18.86 16.34
CA ILE A 12 -35.41 -17.50 15.84
C ILE A 12 -34.44 -16.77 16.78
N ILE A 13 -34.63 -16.85 18.10
CA ILE A 13 -33.73 -16.23 19.08
C ILE A 13 -32.32 -16.83 18.98
N LEU A 14 -32.22 -18.17 18.84
CA LEU A 14 -30.94 -18.86 18.69
C LEU A 14 -30.21 -18.46 17.41
N THR A 15 -30.90 -18.37 16.27
CA THR A 15 -30.27 -17.96 15.00
C THR A 15 -29.79 -16.52 15.03
N ILE A 16 -30.57 -15.60 15.62
CA ILE A 16 -30.16 -14.20 15.82
C ILE A 16 -28.93 -14.13 16.74
N GLY A 17 -28.93 -14.89 17.84
CA GLY A 17 -27.79 -14.97 18.76
C GLY A 17 -26.51 -15.45 18.08
N LEU A 18 -26.60 -16.53 17.28
CA LEU A 18 -25.48 -17.05 16.50
C LEU A 18 -24.98 -16.04 15.47
N PHE A 19 -25.89 -15.33 14.79
CA PHE A 19 -25.54 -14.31 13.81
C PHE A 19 -24.76 -13.14 14.44
N HIS A 20 -25.22 -12.63 15.59
CA HIS A 20 -24.51 -11.57 16.31
C HIS A 20 -23.14 -12.02 16.84
N TYR A 21 -23.05 -13.26 17.33
CA TYR A 21 -21.78 -13.83 17.76
C TYR A 21 -20.78 -13.92 16.61
N ASP A 22 -21.23 -14.41 15.44
CA ASP A 22 -20.39 -14.51 14.25
C ASP A 22 -19.93 -13.12 13.78
N GLN A 23 -20.83 -12.13 13.72
CA GLN A 23 -20.45 -10.75 13.41
C GLN A 23 -19.43 -10.16 14.38
N ALA A 24 -19.55 -10.44 15.68
CA ALA A 24 -18.58 -9.99 16.67
C ALA A 24 -17.22 -10.65 16.46
N ARG A 25 -17.20 -11.97 16.16
CA ARG A 25 -15.99 -12.72 15.84
C ARG A 25 -15.31 -12.18 14.58
N TRP A 26 -16.05 -11.95 13.51
CA TRP A 26 -15.53 -11.40 12.26
C TRP A 26 -14.96 -9.99 12.43
N ARG A 27 -15.63 -9.12 13.19
CA ARG A 27 -15.11 -7.78 13.51
C ARG A 27 -13.78 -7.86 14.25
N LYS A 28 -13.72 -8.71 15.28
CA LYS A 28 -12.50 -8.92 16.07
C LYS A 28 -11.37 -9.45 15.18
N TYR A 29 -11.64 -10.45 14.34
CA TYR A 29 -10.68 -11.00 13.38
C TYR A 29 -10.16 -9.93 12.41
N LYS A 30 -11.05 -9.12 11.83
CA LYS A 30 -10.67 -8.04 10.90
C LYS A 30 -9.68 -7.07 11.54
N ILE A 31 -9.94 -6.65 12.79
CA ILE A 31 -9.05 -5.75 13.54
C ILE A 31 -7.67 -6.38 13.77
N TYR A 32 -7.62 -7.63 14.28
CA TYR A 32 -6.33 -8.29 14.52
C TYR A 32 -5.55 -8.53 13.23
N ARG A 33 -6.24 -8.89 12.15
CA ARG A 33 -5.62 -9.07 10.84
C ARG A 33 -5.02 -7.76 10.33
N GLU A 34 -5.76 -6.66 10.42
CA GLU A 34 -5.26 -5.34 10.03
C GLU A 34 -4.04 -4.92 10.87
N MET A 35 -4.07 -5.13 12.19
CA MET A 35 -2.92 -4.87 13.06
C MET A 35 -1.71 -5.74 12.69
N TYR A 36 -1.93 -7.03 12.40
CA TYR A 36 -0.87 -7.94 12.00
C TYR A 36 -0.25 -7.53 10.66
N PHE A 37 -1.07 -7.14 9.69
CA PHE A 37 -0.63 -6.68 8.38
C PHE A 37 0.18 -5.39 8.44
N HIS A 38 -0.19 -4.43 9.29
CA HIS A 38 0.60 -3.20 9.45
C HIS A 38 1.94 -3.46 10.16
N LYS A 39 2.00 -4.45 11.06
CA LYS A 39 3.26 -4.87 11.70
C LYS A 39 4.17 -5.70 10.79
N ASN A 40 3.59 -6.37 9.80
CA ASN A 40 4.29 -7.26 8.89
C ASN A 40 3.90 -6.90 7.44
N PRO A 41 4.29 -5.73 6.93
CA PRO A 41 4.05 -5.39 5.54
C PRO A 41 4.81 -6.36 4.61
N TYR A 42 4.46 -6.34 3.34
CA TYR A 42 5.38 -6.82 2.31
C TYR A 42 6.44 -5.75 2.04
N PHE A 43 7.59 -6.14 1.49
CA PHE A 43 8.66 -5.24 1.12
C PHE A 43 8.93 -5.34 -0.37
N VAL A 44 9.04 -4.20 -1.03
CA VAL A 44 9.52 -4.08 -2.40
C VAL A 44 10.64 -3.06 -2.41
N SER A 45 11.73 -3.39 -3.09
CA SER A 45 12.85 -2.49 -3.30
C SER A 45 13.36 -2.63 -4.73
N CYS A 46 13.74 -1.51 -5.31
CA CYS A 46 14.46 -1.42 -6.57
C CYS A 46 15.83 -0.77 -6.32
N ASN A 47 16.62 -0.53 -7.37
CA ASN A 47 17.91 0.16 -7.26
C ASN A 47 17.74 1.68 -7.02
N GLN A 48 16.73 2.12 -6.25
CA GLN A 48 16.47 3.53 -5.95
C GLN A 48 16.27 4.37 -7.22
N THR A 49 15.62 3.79 -8.23
CA THR A 49 15.35 4.48 -9.50
C THR A 49 14.20 5.49 -9.36
N PHE A 50 13.42 5.40 -8.27
CA PHE A 50 12.33 6.33 -7.93
C PHE A 50 11.40 6.63 -9.13
N ALA A 51 11.06 5.60 -9.89
CA ALA A 51 10.50 5.75 -11.23
C ALA A 51 9.03 6.20 -11.24
N VAL A 52 8.30 6.00 -10.14
CA VAL A 52 6.86 6.30 -10.07
C VAL A 52 6.63 7.59 -9.29
N SER A 53 6.28 8.67 -9.98
CA SER A 53 5.99 9.97 -9.37
C SER A 53 4.52 10.13 -8.99
N LEU A 54 4.27 10.74 -7.84
CA LEU A 54 2.98 11.12 -7.31
C LEU A 54 2.96 12.63 -7.02
N ILE A 55 1.92 13.31 -7.49
CA ILE A 55 1.66 14.71 -7.13
C ILE A 55 0.88 14.73 -5.82
N VAL A 56 1.44 15.37 -4.79
CA VAL A 56 0.80 15.43 -3.46
C VAL A 56 -0.11 16.66 -3.38
N PRO A 57 -1.42 16.48 -3.11
CA PRO A 57 -2.33 17.61 -2.92
C PRO A 57 -1.91 18.47 -1.72
N ARG A 58 -2.12 19.79 -1.82
CA ARG A 58 -1.72 20.76 -0.79
C ARG A 58 -2.20 20.41 0.62
N TYR A 59 -3.44 19.95 0.76
CA TYR A 59 -3.99 19.53 2.06
C TYR A 59 -3.20 18.36 2.69
N ASN A 60 -2.81 17.38 1.88
CA ASN A 60 -2.03 16.23 2.37
C ASN A 60 -0.58 16.63 2.67
N TYR A 61 -0.03 17.58 1.90
CA TYR A 61 1.28 18.16 2.15
C TYR A 61 1.35 18.84 3.52
N ASP A 62 0.41 19.72 3.84
CA ASP A 62 0.43 20.44 5.14
C ASP A 62 0.37 19.44 6.32
N ARG A 63 -0.41 18.35 6.19
CA ARG A 63 -0.43 17.27 7.18
C ARG A 63 0.89 16.50 7.22
N LEU A 64 1.49 16.22 6.07
CA LEU A 64 2.75 15.50 5.97
C LEU A 64 3.90 16.29 6.63
N MET A 65 4.01 17.59 6.34
CA MET A 65 5.03 18.46 6.94
C MET A 65 4.89 18.52 8.46
N ASN A 66 3.66 18.66 8.96
CA ASN A 66 3.40 18.64 10.40
C ASN A 66 3.73 17.29 11.04
N THR A 67 3.46 16.18 10.34
CA THR A 67 3.70 14.83 10.86
C THR A 67 5.19 14.51 10.89
N LEU A 68 5.92 14.88 9.84
CA LEU A 68 7.37 14.66 9.74
C LEU A 68 8.19 15.74 10.45
N MET A 69 7.55 16.76 11.03
CA MET A 69 8.19 17.93 11.66
C MET A 69 9.26 18.57 10.76
N LEU A 70 9.02 18.61 9.44
CA LEU A 70 9.98 19.14 8.48
C LEU A 70 9.95 20.67 8.53
N THR A 71 10.99 21.25 9.13
CA THR A 71 11.20 22.71 9.22
C THR A 71 11.86 23.28 7.97
N ASP A 72 12.70 22.50 7.30
CA ASP A 72 13.49 22.95 6.15
C ASP A 72 12.81 22.57 4.83
N THR A 73 12.42 23.61 4.09
CA THR A 73 11.73 23.51 2.80
C THR A 73 12.73 23.81 1.69
N ASP A 74 13.52 22.80 1.30
CA ASP A 74 14.28 22.68 0.03
C ASP A 74 15.17 21.41 0.03
N LEU A 75 14.76 20.36 0.75
CA LEU A 75 15.51 19.12 0.92
C LEU A 75 14.74 17.94 0.33
N ASN A 76 15.48 17.04 -0.30
CA ASN A 76 14.96 15.73 -0.67
C ASN A 76 14.97 14.85 0.58
N TYR A 77 13.80 14.42 1.02
CA TYR A 77 13.65 13.59 2.20
C TYR A 77 13.29 12.15 1.80
N GLN A 78 14.19 11.21 2.09
CA GLN A 78 13.93 9.80 1.85
C GLN A 78 13.30 9.16 3.08
N THR A 79 12.18 8.45 2.87
CA THR A 79 11.47 7.75 3.93
C THR A 79 10.75 6.52 3.40
N GLU A 80 9.92 5.92 4.22
CA GLU A 80 9.18 4.70 3.92
C GLU A 80 7.71 5.07 3.66
N ALA A 81 7.17 4.53 2.58
CA ALA A 81 5.77 4.64 2.25
C ALA A 81 5.11 3.26 2.23
N LEU A 82 3.85 3.23 2.66
CA LEU A 82 2.98 2.07 2.58
C LEU A 82 2.01 2.24 1.42
N LEU A 83 2.03 1.29 0.50
CA LEU A 83 1.04 1.11 -0.54
C LEU A 83 -0.06 0.21 0.00
N GLN A 84 -1.32 0.66 -0.07
CA GLN A 84 -2.44 -0.09 0.46
C GLN A 84 -3.64 0.01 -0.48
N LYS A 85 -4.28 -1.11 -0.79
CA LYS A 85 -5.58 -1.13 -1.47
C LYS A 85 -6.66 -0.61 -0.52
N VAL A 86 -7.37 0.44 -0.91
CA VAL A 86 -8.39 1.12 -0.06
C VAL A 86 -9.82 0.93 -0.58
N GLY A 87 -9.97 0.67 -1.89
CA GLY A 87 -11.27 0.43 -2.52
C GLY A 87 -11.50 -1.02 -2.91
N GLU A 88 -12.74 -1.34 -3.31
CA GLU A 88 -13.06 -2.63 -3.94
C GLU A 88 -12.44 -2.73 -5.34
N GLN A 89 -12.22 -1.59 -6.00
CA GLN A 89 -11.66 -1.53 -7.35
C GLN A 89 -10.14 -1.71 -7.32
N SER A 90 -9.61 -2.46 -8.28
CA SER A 90 -8.18 -2.72 -8.45
C SER A 90 -7.31 -1.47 -8.71
N ARG A 91 -7.93 -0.31 -8.92
CA ARG A 91 -7.23 0.97 -9.18
C ARG A 91 -7.04 1.83 -7.93
N ASP A 92 -7.66 1.47 -6.81
CA ASP A 92 -7.68 2.31 -5.61
C ASP A 92 -6.55 1.93 -4.64
N VAL A 93 -5.30 2.17 -5.08
CA VAL A 93 -4.10 1.94 -4.27
C VAL A 93 -3.61 3.27 -3.71
N ALA A 94 -3.74 3.44 -2.40
CA ALA A 94 -3.28 4.63 -1.69
C ALA A 94 -1.81 4.52 -1.27
N VAL A 95 -1.12 5.64 -1.33
CA VAL A 95 0.25 5.83 -0.86
C VAL A 95 0.20 6.57 0.47
N LYS A 96 0.76 5.99 1.53
CA LYS A 96 0.75 6.55 2.89
C LYS A 96 2.15 6.68 3.45
N VAL A 97 2.43 7.78 4.15
CA VAL A 97 3.65 7.98 4.94
C VAL A 97 3.24 8.33 6.35
N GLN A 98 3.70 7.57 7.36
CA GLN A 98 3.37 7.79 8.78
C GLN A 98 1.87 8.09 9.04
N ASN A 99 0.97 7.29 8.45
CA ASN A 99 -0.50 7.44 8.50
C ASN A 99 -1.10 8.64 7.73
N VAL A 100 -0.29 9.45 7.06
CA VAL A 100 -0.76 10.50 6.14
C VAL A 100 -0.91 9.90 4.74
N THR A 101 -2.12 9.89 4.21
CA THR A 101 -2.35 9.54 2.81
C THR A 101 -1.83 10.66 1.91
N LEU A 102 -0.83 10.37 1.09
CA LEU A 102 -0.29 11.31 0.12
C LEU A 102 -1.22 11.45 -1.09
N GLY A 103 -1.72 10.32 -1.58
CA GLY A 103 -2.58 10.25 -2.76
C GLY A 103 -2.82 8.82 -3.21
N LEU A 104 -3.35 8.67 -4.42
CA LEU A 104 -3.54 7.38 -5.07
C LEU A 104 -2.48 7.20 -6.16
N LEU A 105 -2.02 5.96 -6.35
CA LEU A 105 -1.21 5.61 -7.51
C LEU A 105 -1.96 5.91 -8.81
N GLU A 106 -1.19 6.12 -9.89
CA GLU A 106 -1.75 6.27 -11.24
C GLU A 106 -2.60 5.04 -11.57
N LYS A 107 -3.77 5.26 -12.18
CA LYS A 107 -4.82 4.24 -12.29
C LYS A 107 -4.38 3.01 -13.06
N ASN A 108 -3.66 3.19 -14.18
CA ASN A 108 -3.20 2.08 -15.00
C ASN A 108 -2.12 1.28 -14.27
N TYR A 109 -1.16 1.98 -13.65
CA TYR A 109 -0.13 1.38 -12.82
C TYR A 109 -0.75 0.57 -11.66
N ALA A 110 -1.67 1.18 -10.91
CA ALA A 110 -2.36 0.55 -9.79
C ALA A 110 -3.13 -0.71 -10.21
N THR A 111 -3.80 -0.66 -11.36
CA THR A 111 -4.55 -1.80 -11.90
C THR A 111 -3.63 -2.97 -12.21
N LYS A 112 -2.55 -2.74 -12.96
CA LYS A 112 -1.56 -3.77 -13.30
C LYS A 112 -0.83 -4.30 -12.05
N LEU A 113 -0.54 -3.43 -11.09
CA LEU A 113 0.05 -3.81 -9.81
C LEU A 113 -0.88 -4.76 -9.04
N CYS A 114 -2.17 -4.45 -8.94
CA CYS A 114 -3.15 -5.32 -8.31
C CYS A 114 -3.31 -6.65 -9.05
N GLU A 115 -3.26 -6.65 -10.38
CA GLU A 115 -3.29 -7.88 -11.19
C GLU A 115 -2.08 -8.78 -10.93
N SER A 116 -0.87 -8.20 -10.93
CA SER A 116 0.38 -8.89 -10.59
C SER A 116 0.32 -9.50 -9.17
N LEU A 117 -0.36 -8.82 -8.25
CA LEU A 117 -0.43 -9.20 -6.84
C LEU A 117 -1.72 -9.93 -6.44
N LYS A 118 -2.57 -10.32 -7.40
CA LYS A 118 -3.90 -10.89 -7.15
C LYS A 118 -3.88 -12.14 -6.25
N ASN A 119 -2.79 -12.90 -6.28
CA ASN A 119 -2.63 -14.13 -5.48
C ASN A 119 -1.89 -13.90 -4.15
N THR A 120 -1.79 -12.64 -3.69
CA THR A 120 -1.12 -12.28 -2.45
C THR A 120 -2.10 -11.62 -1.48
N ASP A 121 -1.73 -11.56 -0.19
CA ASP A 121 -2.55 -10.88 0.82
C ASP A 121 -2.71 -9.37 0.57
N PHE A 122 -2.01 -8.80 -0.41
CA PHE A 122 -2.18 -7.39 -0.82
C PHE A 122 -3.64 -7.10 -1.19
N ASP A 123 -4.29 -8.02 -1.91
CA ASP A 123 -5.70 -7.87 -2.32
C ASP A 123 -6.65 -7.83 -1.11
N THR A 124 -6.26 -8.48 -0.01
CA THR A 124 -7.01 -8.53 1.25
C THR A 124 -6.67 -7.41 2.23
N GLY A 125 -5.75 -6.51 1.83
CA GLY A 125 -5.39 -5.30 2.57
C GLY A 125 -4.03 -5.31 3.26
N ARG A 126 -3.16 -6.31 3.01
CA ARG A 126 -1.77 -6.28 3.52
C ARG A 126 -0.96 -5.21 2.77
N PRO A 127 -0.40 -4.20 3.46
CA PRO A 127 0.32 -3.13 2.78
C PRO A 127 1.67 -3.60 2.24
N ILE A 128 2.20 -2.87 1.25
CA ILE A 128 3.57 -3.01 0.75
C ILE A 128 4.35 -1.78 1.16
N GLU A 129 5.45 -2.00 1.85
CA GLU A 129 6.43 -0.98 2.19
C GLU A 129 7.43 -0.79 1.05
N VAL A 130 7.61 0.47 0.67
CA VAL A 130 8.53 0.91 -0.38
C VAL A 130 9.29 2.15 0.08
N LEU A 131 10.47 2.37 -0.47
CA LEU A 131 11.18 3.63 -0.28
C LEU A 131 10.48 4.73 -1.09
N ILE A 132 10.42 5.93 -0.53
CA ILE A 132 9.90 7.11 -1.18
C ILE A 132 10.87 8.28 -1.00
N LEU A 133 11.04 9.05 -2.07
CA LEU A 133 11.77 10.31 -2.08
C LEU A 133 10.75 11.45 -2.14
N LEU A 134 10.70 12.27 -1.10
CA LEU A 134 9.87 13.46 -1.06
C LEU A 134 10.71 14.67 -1.47
N ASN A 135 10.33 15.30 -2.58
CA ASN A 135 10.93 16.54 -3.05
C ASN A 135 10.01 17.69 -2.63
N VAL A 136 10.43 18.43 -1.61
CA VAL A 136 9.69 19.58 -1.09
C VAL A 136 10.23 20.85 -1.75
N THR A 137 9.39 21.57 -2.48
CA THR A 137 9.81 22.78 -3.20
C THR A 137 9.04 23.99 -2.68
N ASN A 138 9.75 25.01 -2.19
CA ASN A 138 9.15 26.23 -1.65
C ASN A 138 8.84 27.31 -2.71
N ARG A 139 8.52 26.91 -3.95
CA ARG A 139 8.19 27.89 -5.00
C ARG A 139 6.74 28.33 -4.87
N THR A 140 6.56 29.62 -4.56
CA THR A 140 5.28 30.29 -4.30
C THR A 140 4.29 30.25 -5.48
N ASP A 141 4.75 29.98 -6.70
CA ASP A 141 3.93 30.07 -7.92
C ASP A 141 3.31 28.76 -8.41
N ILE A 142 3.61 27.61 -7.79
CA ILE A 142 3.12 26.30 -8.25
C ILE A 142 2.18 25.70 -7.21
N SER A 143 0.98 25.29 -7.65
CA SER A 143 -0.07 24.67 -6.82
C SER A 143 0.33 23.31 -6.21
N SER A 144 1.43 22.71 -6.70
CA SER A 144 2.03 21.46 -6.26
C SER A 144 3.30 21.74 -5.44
N ARG A 145 3.17 21.80 -4.11
CA ARG A 145 4.27 22.10 -3.17
C ARG A 145 5.20 20.90 -2.88
N CYS A 146 4.82 19.70 -3.30
CA CYS A 146 5.60 18.48 -3.05
C CYS A 146 5.33 17.42 -4.12
N SER A 147 6.40 16.88 -4.68
CA SER A 147 6.36 15.66 -5.49
C SER A 147 6.97 14.51 -4.70
N ALA A 148 6.36 13.34 -4.82
CA ALA A 148 6.79 12.14 -4.12
C ALA A 148 7.12 11.06 -5.16
N CYS A 149 8.36 10.57 -5.16
CA CYS A 149 8.81 9.56 -6.09
C CYS A 149 9.01 8.24 -5.35
N LEU A 150 8.35 7.18 -5.79
CA LEU A 150 8.35 5.86 -5.16
C LEU A 150 9.39 4.96 -5.82
N ASP A 151 10.14 4.21 -5.01
CA ASP A 151 11.07 3.19 -5.47
C ASP A 151 10.33 1.91 -5.87
N LEU A 152 9.58 2.04 -6.95
CA LEU A 152 8.79 0.99 -7.57
C LEU A 152 9.33 0.71 -8.98
N PRO A 153 9.15 -0.52 -9.50
CA PRO A 153 9.54 -0.83 -10.86
C PRO A 153 8.68 -0.05 -11.87
N ILE A 154 9.28 0.37 -12.98
CA ILE A 154 8.56 1.03 -14.09
C ILE A 154 7.43 0.13 -14.60
N SER A 155 7.71 -1.16 -14.76
CA SER A 155 6.70 -2.17 -15.06
C SER A 155 6.17 -2.81 -13.77
N PRO A 156 4.89 -2.56 -13.40
CA PRO A 156 4.29 -3.11 -12.18
C PRO A 156 4.17 -4.64 -12.18
N GLU A 157 4.21 -5.26 -13.36
CA GLU A 157 4.07 -6.72 -13.55
C GLU A 157 5.19 -7.51 -12.85
N VAL A 158 6.38 -6.89 -12.73
CA VAL A 158 7.56 -7.52 -12.15
C VAL A 158 7.51 -7.52 -10.61
N THR A 159 6.62 -6.74 -10.01
CA THR A 159 6.55 -6.52 -8.55
C THR A 159 6.40 -7.82 -7.77
N GLN A 160 5.56 -8.75 -8.23
CA GLN A 160 5.38 -10.04 -7.58
C GLN A 160 6.69 -10.84 -7.46
N SER A 161 7.59 -10.72 -8.44
CA SER A 161 8.83 -11.50 -8.46
C SER A 161 9.87 -11.01 -7.44
N ILE A 162 9.81 -9.73 -7.09
CA ILE A 162 10.73 -9.04 -6.14
C ILE A 162 10.11 -8.80 -4.77
N LEU A 163 8.83 -9.13 -4.60
CA LEU A 163 8.12 -9.05 -3.34
C LEU A 163 8.81 -9.93 -2.27
N SER A 164 8.99 -9.36 -1.08
CA SER A 164 9.52 -10.06 0.10
C SER A 164 8.57 -9.90 1.27
N ASP A 165 8.47 -10.93 2.09
CA ASP A 165 7.65 -10.99 3.30
C ASP A 165 8.49 -10.93 4.59
N GLN A 166 9.82 -11.02 4.47
CA GLN A 166 10.75 -11.07 5.60
C GLN A 166 11.34 -9.71 5.94
N SER A 167 12.07 -9.11 5.00
CA SER A 167 12.76 -7.84 5.20
C SER A 167 13.00 -7.11 3.88
N ARG A 168 13.30 -5.80 3.99
CA ARG A 168 13.78 -4.98 2.88
C ARG A 168 15.09 -5.51 2.28
N SER A 169 16.03 -5.96 3.11
CA SER A 169 17.30 -6.50 2.61
C SER A 169 17.09 -7.72 1.70
N ASP A 170 16.09 -8.55 2.02
CA ASP A 170 15.77 -9.71 1.19
C ASP A 170 15.04 -9.32 -0.10
N ALA A 171 14.23 -8.25 -0.07
CA ALA A 171 13.66 -7.66 -1.29
C ALA A 171 14.77 -7.14 -2.23
N GLU A 172 15.77 -6.43 -1.69
CA GLU A 172 16.93 -5.95 -2.45
C GLU A 172 17.74 -7.10 -3.06
N LYS A 173 17.99 -8.18 -2.29
CA LYS A 173 18.66 -9.38 -2.80
C LYS A 173 17.87 -10.03 -3.92
N LYS A 174 16.54 -10.18 -3.77
CA LYS A 174 15.65 -10.74 -4.81
C LYS A 174 15.69 -9.89 -6.08
N TYR A 175 15.64 -8.56 -5.95
CA TYR A 175 15.76 -7.64 -7.08
C TYR A 175 17.09 -7.84 -7.82
N ARG A 176 18.22 -7.87 -7.10
CA ARG A 176 19.55 -8.09 -7.68
C ARG A 176 19.69 -9.47 -8.33
N ALA A 177 19.07 -10.49 -7.77
CA ALA A 177 19.15 -11.85 -8.31
C ALA A 177 18.27 -12.05 -9.56
N LYS A 178 17.11 -11.38 -9.65
CA LYS A 178 16.12 -11.63 -10.69
C LYS A 178 16.08 -10.59 -11.80
N ILE A 179 16.33 -9.32 -11.49
CA ILE A 179 16.14 -8.21 -12.43
C ILE A 179 17.47 -7.65 -12.93
N LYS A 180 18.46 -7.48 -12.04
CA LYS A 180 19.79 -6.97 -12.44
C LYS A 180 20.47 -7.79 -13.56
N PRO A 181 20.39 -9.14 -13.61
CA PRO A 181 20.99 -9.89 -14.72
C PRO A 181 20.20 -9.75 -16.04
N VAL A 182 18.89 -9.47 -16.00
CA VAL A 182 18.07 -9.32 -17.21
C VAL A 182 18.33 -7.98 -17.92
N ILE A 183 18.65 -6.93 -17.16
CA ILE A 183 18.99 -5.60 -17.70
C ILE A 183 20.42 -5.56 -18.26
N ALA A 184 21.33 -6.38 -17.74
CA ALA A 184 22.73 -6.41 -18.18
C ALA A 184 22.94 -7.12 -19.54
N ASP A 185 21.98 -7.93 -19.98
CA ASP A 185 22.03 -8.68 -21.24
C ASP A 185 21.25 -8.01 -22.40
N ASP A 186 20.63 -6.84 -22.16
CA ASP A 186 19.89 -6.09 -23.20
C ASP A 186 20.57 -4.72 -23.49
N PRO A 187 21.42 -4.62 -24.53
CA PRO A 187 22.22 -3.43 -24.82
C PRO A 187 21.40 -2.22 -25.31
N ASP A 188 20.09 -2.35 -25.49
CA ASP A 188 19.20 -1.26 -25.93
C ASP A 188 18.49 -0.53 -24.77
N PHE A 189 18.72 -0.91 -23.51
CA PHE A 189 18.05 -0.29 -22.36
C PHE A 189 18.69 1.03 -21.86
N GLU A 190 19.86 1.43 -22.38
CA GLU A 190 20.57 2.67 -22.03
C GLU A 190 20.44 3.80 -23.08
N LYS A 191 19.49 3.74 -24.02
CA LYS A 191 19.27 4.81 -25.01
C LYS A 191 17.95 5.55 -24.82
#